data_AF-A0A6C2USU8-F1
#
_entry.id   AF-A0A6C2USU8-F1
#
_cell.length_a   1.000
_cell.length_b   1.000
_cell.length_c   1.000
_cell.angle_alpha   90.00
_cell.angle_beta   90.00
_cell.angle_gamma   90.00
#
_symmetry.space_group_name_H-M   'P 1'
#
loop_
_entity.id
_entity.type
_entity.pdbx_description
1 polymer ?
#
loop_
_entity_poly.entity_id
_entity_poly.type
_entity_poly.pdbx_seq_one_letter_code
_entity_poly.pdbx_strand_id
1 'polypeptide(L)'
;MTHKTLTTLLAIVAMTGFSMQAQAETRFNGTIDTAWTNAANWSAGVPTAILQARLQAAKTADIDSVAVAGGLNFRGSGTPGASIINVNAGGSLTSDGSDFSGNNRVGSSGDATLNINDGGSANFSGTGIFEVGESGGGDTGYVNVYTGGVLTVSQEAQLGVDGSTLGSLLVDGGTAVFSNVLAVGQAATSTGSVTMTSGSMTFEGTRLEMTDNTSAVATFNMTGGTITHTGEEMQVGRDGLATFTQSGGEITAKGIYVGHLKTATGSMIMTGGTNVLSGALTLGNQGDGTSSASGSLNMSGGSMVVGTLEVGASVGTTGIMTMSGVDTYLKASTLRLGDAGVDASSSITVNDGEFQIHAILSDSNNTQENLHLAGGVLKLRHISGATGFSNAVDLIDAGVITWTNGAVGSAASLRNAELATMSWTNGMGTILYADTRTNNTHYYYMWAEADQPVPTFSDWTDDYGMTNSNTYADDYDGDLLDNLAEYALGGNPTNGFVEGGILPAFETLDDGSTNWFYYVYNRHTDYVDRSLAYDVLNVDNLVSGTWTNDYELAVGISAPFTGSLGDEFESVTNRISMEGQSAEFTQLEIMISE
;
A
#
# COMPACT_ATOMS: atom_id res chain seq x y z
N MET A 1 -75.73 -51.11 35.60
CA MET A 1 -75.23 -49.92 34.87
C MET A 1 -74.21 -49.28 35.79
N THR A 2 -72.91 -49.35 35.57
CA THR A 2 -72.11 -48.98 34.38
C THR A 2 -70.84 -49.83 34.36
N HIS A 3 -70.62 -50.61 33.30
CA HIS A 3 -69.34 -51.26 33.04
C HIS A 3 -68.40 -50.24 32.38
N LYS A 4 -67.31 -49.86 33.07
CA LYS A 4 -66.16 -49.20 32.44
C LYS A 4 -65.22 -50.30 31.94
N THR A 5 -65.17 -50.48 30.63
CA THR A 5 -64.19 -51.32 29.95
C THR A 5 -62.90 -50.51 29.82
N LEU A 6 -61.84 -50.94 30.49
CA LEU A 6 -60.51 -50.37 30.36
C LEU A 6 -59.84 -51.01 29.14
N THR A 7 -59.78 -50.29 28.02
CA THR A 7 -59.09 -50.74 26.81
C THR A 7 -57.60 -50.43 26.97
N THR A 8 -56.82 -51.42 27.38
CA THR A 8 -55.35 -51.32 27.41
C THR A 8 -54.83 -51.32 25.97
N LEU A 9 -54.46 -50.14 25.47
CA LEU A 9 -53.80 -49.97 24.18
C LEU A 9 -52.32 -50.38 24.35
N LEU A 10 -51.99 -51.63 23.99
CA LEU A 10 -50.60 -52.09 23.92
C LEU A 10 -50.01 -51.57 22.60
N ALA A 11 -49.37 -50.39 22.64
CA ALA A 11 -48.56 -49.90 21.54
C ALA A 11 -47.26 -50.72 21.49
N ILE A 12 -47.19 -51.72 20.62
CA ILE A 12 -45.93 -52.36 20.24
C ILE A 12 -45.20 -51.36 19.34
N VAL A 13 -44.34 -50.55 19.94
CA VAL A 13 -43.34 -49.78 19.19
C VAL A 13 -42.29 -50.81 18.74
N ALA A 14 -42.38 -51.25 17.49
CA ALA A 14 -41.28 -51.94 16.84
C ALA A 14 -40.13 -50.95 16.69
N MET A 15 -39.20 -50.94 17.66
CA MET A 15 -37.91 -50.29 17.48
C MET A 15 -37.17 -51.06 16.38
N THR A 16 -37.26 -50.57 15.15
CA THR A 16 -36.41 -51.04 14.05
C THR A 16 -34.96 -50.90 14.50
N GLY A 17 -34.22 -52.02 14.42
CA GLY A 17 -32.96 -52.23 15.13
C GLY A 17 -32.00 -51.04 15.08
N PHE A 18 -31.61 -50.57 16.26
CA PHE A 18 -30.39 -49.79 16.40
C PHE A 18 -29.23 -50.70 15.96
N SER A 19 -28.68 -50.47 14.77
CA SER A 19 -27.35 -50.97 14.46
C SER A 19 -26.37 -50.20 15.35
N MET A 20 -25.98 -50.79 16.48
CA MET A 20 -24.80 -50.32 17.20
C MET A 20 -23.59 -50.64 16.33
N GLN A 21 -23.24 -49.71 15.44
CA GLN A 21 -22.00 -49.79 14.68
C GLN A 21 -20.87 -49.48 15.66
N ALA A 22 -20.28 -50.53 16.22
CA ALA A 22 -19.03 -50.39 16.97
C ALA A 22 -17.95 -49.98 15.97
N GLN A 23 -17.54 -48.71 16.01
CA GLN A 23 -16.43 -48.21 15.19
C GLN A 23 -15.13 -48.87 15.66
N ALA A 24 -14.46 -49.57 14.74
CA ALA A 24 -13.22 -50.26 15.03
C ALA A 24 -12.06 -49.26 14.91
N GLU A 25 -11.53 -48.84 16.06
CA GLU A 25 -10.32 -48.02 16.16
C GLU A 25 -9.08 -48.93 16.10
N THR A 26 -8.10 -48.58 15.26
CA THR A 26 -6.77 -49.21 15.28
C THR A 26 -5.71 -48.20 15.72
N ARG A 27 -4.86 -48.61 16.67
CA ARG A 27 -3.86 -47.76 17.32
C ARG A 27 -2.47 -48.12 16.86
N PHE A 28 -1.68 -47.11 16.51
CA PHE A 28 -0.27 -47.30 16.16
C PHE A 28 0.54 -47.57 17.43
N ASN A 29 1.07 -48.79 17.52
CA ASN A 29 1.90 -49.31 18.60
C ASN A 29 3.38 -49.47 18.20
N GLY A 30 3.75 -49.11 16.96
CA GLY A 30 5.13 -49.16 16.49
C GLY A 30 6.08 -48.42 17.44
N THR A 31 7.27 -48.96 17.70
CA THR A 31 8.20 -48.37 18.66
C THR A 31 9.27 -47.48 18.03
N ILE A 32 9.58 -47.66 16.74
CA ILE A 32 10.61 -46.90 16.00
C ILE A 32 10.24 -46.97 14.51
N ASP A 33 10.10 -45.82 13.83
CA ASP A 33 10.17 -45.67 12.36
C ASP A 33 9.78 -46.91 11.56
N THR A 34 8.51 -47.30 11.67
CA THR A 34 8.02 -48.52 11.04
C THR A 34 6.98 -48.17 9.99
N ALA A 35 7.15 -48.76 8.80
CA ALA A 35 6.24 -48.61 7.67
C ALA A 35 4.77 -48.71 8.11
N TRP A 36 3.99 -47.68 7.81
CA TRP A 36 2.55 -47.61 8.10
C TRP A 36 1.79 -48.87 7.68
N THR A 37 2.23 -49.50 6.59
CA THR A 37 1.63 -50.70 5.97
C THR A 37 1.94 -52.02 6.69
N ASN A 38 2.80 -52.02 7.71
CA ASN A 38 3.04 -53.22 8.50
C ASN A 38 1.98 -53.38 9.60
N ALA A 39 1.12 -54.40 9.42
CA ALA A 39 0.03 -54.73 10.34
C ALA A 39 0.47 -54.95 11.81
N ALA A 40 1.71 -55.38 12.05
CA ALA A 40 2.23 -55.58 13.41
C ALA A 40 2.41 -54.27 14.19
N ASN A 41 2.46 -53.13 13.50
CA ASN A 41 2.51 -51.82 14.13
C ASN A 41 1.15 -51.34 14.62
N TRP A 42 0.07 -52.08 14.34
CA TRP A 42 -1.29 -51.64 14.61
C TRP A 42 -2.00 -52.61 15.54
N SER A 43 -2.73 -52.09 16.51
CA SER A 43 -3.46 -52.91 17.50
C SER A 43 -4.53 -53.81 16.89
N ALA A 44 -5.08 -53.43 15.73
CA ALA A 44 -6.13 -54.16 15.03
C ALA A 44 -5.86 -54.30 13.51
N GLY A 45 -4.58 -54.35 13.13
CA GLY A 45 -4.16 -54.37 11.72
C GLY A 45 -4.14 -52.99 11.08
N VAL A 46 -3.60 -52.92 9.85
CA VAL A 46 -3.45 -51.66 9.10
C VAL A 46 -4.81 -50.99 8.93
N PRO A 47 -4.93 -49.67 9.19
CA PRO A 47 -6.14 -48.92 8.91
C PRO A 47 -6.60 -49.12 7.47
N THR A 48 -7.92 -49.10 7.29
CA THR A 48 -8.57 -49.09 5.97
C THR A 48 -9.53 -47.90 5.92
N ALA A 49 -10.18 -47.67 4.78
CA ALA A 49 -11.14 -46.58 4.58
C ALA A 49 -12.35 -46.57 5.54
N ILE A 50 -12.54 -47.61 6.35
CA ILE A 50 -13.64 -47.71 7.33
C ILE A 50 -13.14 -47.78 8.78
N LEU A 51 -11.82 -47.66 8.99
CA LEU A 51 -11.19 -47.75 10.31
C LEU A 51 -10.57 -46.40 10.69
N GLN A 52 -10.64 -46.08 11.98
CA GLN A 52 -9.91 -44.97 12.56
C GLN A 52 -8.43 -45.32 12.71
N ALA A 53 -7.56 -44.49 12.16
CA ALA A 53 -6.13 -44.52 12.44
C ALA A 53 -5.80 -43.56 13.57
N ARG A 54 -5.34 -44.07 14.71
CA ARG A 54 -4.91 -43.24 15.84
C ARG A 54 -3.45 -43.47 16.21
N LEU A 55 -2.69 -42.38 16.33
CA LEU A 55 -1.36 -42.40 16.96
C LEU A 55 -1.53 -42.00 18.42
N GLN A 56 -1.01 -42.81 19.35
CA GLN A 56 -1.06 -42.54 20.79
C GLN A 56 0.38 -42.42 21.32
N ALA A 57 0.64 -41.31 22.04
CA ALA A 57 1.95 -40.93 22.55
C ALA A 57 2.96 -40.56 21.45
N ALA A 58 4.14 -40.07 21.87
CA ALA A 58 5.22 -39.63 20.99
C ALA A 58 5.70 -40.76 20.07
N LYS A 59 5.31 -40.70 18.79
CA LYS A 59 5.58 -41.73 17.78
C LYS A 59 5.89 -41.09 16.44
N THR A 60 6.84 -41.67 15.72
CA THR A 60 7.10 -41.35 14.31
C THR A 60 6.58 -42.50 13.45
N ALA A 61 5.76 -42.18 12.43
CA ALA A 61 5.30 -43.13 11.45
C ALA A 61 5.57 -42.62 10.03
N ASP A 62 6.21 -43.47 9.23
CA ASP A 62 6.59 -43.16 7.86
C ASP A 62 5.64 -43.86 6.88
N ILE A 63 5.15 -43.08 5.93
CA ILE A 63 4.28 -43.49 4.83
C ILE A 63 5.10 -43.37 3.56
N ASP A 64 5.62 -44.50 3.09
CA ASP A 64 6.42 -44.67 1.86
C ASP A 64 5.62 -45.35 0.72
N SER A 65 4.34 -45.62 0.99
CA SER A 65 3.41 -46.33 0.12
C SER A 65 1.97 -45.82 0.34
N VAL A 66 1.00 -46.39 -0.37
CA VAL A 66 -0.41 -45.97 -0.24
C VAL A 66 -0.98 -46.39 1.12
N ALA A 67 -1.44 -45.41 1.89
CA ALA A 67 -2.11 -45.52 3.18
C ALA A 67 -3.52 -44.91 3.10
N VAL A 68 -4.53 -45.65 3.54
CA VAL A 68 -5.93 -45.20 3.54
C VAL A 68 -6.54 -45.40 4.93
N ALA A 69 -7.18 -44.36 5.47
CA ALA A 69 -7.94 -44.41 6.71
C ALA A 69 -9.35 -43.84 6.50
N GLY A 70 -10.35 -44.28 7.27
CA GLY A 70 -11.68 -43.68 7.25
C GLY A 70 -11.77 -42.43 8.13
N GLY A 71 -10.89 -42.34 9.13
CA GLY A 71 -10.74 -41.16 9.96
C GLY A 71 -9.36 -41.15 10.55
N LEU A 72 -8.82 -39.95 10.73
CA LEU A 72 -7.44 -39.74 11.13
C LEU A 72 -7.41 -38.91 12.40
N ASN A 73 -6.75 -39.40 13.44
CA ASN A 73 -6.58 -38.64 14.68
C ASN A 73 -5.15 -38.79 15.20
N PHE A 74 -4.35 -37.75 15.01
CA PHE A 74 -2.99 -37.69 15.52
C PHE A 74 -2.98 -37.00 16.87
N ARG A 75 -2.75 -37.80 17.91
CA ARG A 75 -2.58 -37.29 19.26
C ARG A 75 -1.10 -37.19 19.59
N GLY A 76 -0.72 -36.07 20.17
CA GLY A 76 0.58 -35.95 20.81
C GLY A 76 0.59 -36.54 22.21
N SER A 77 1.77 -36.53 22.82
CA SER A 77 1.86 -36.28 24.26
C SER A 77 1.79 -34.77 24.51
N GLY A 78 1.58 -34.32 25.75
CA GLY A 78 1.74 -32.90 26.13
C GLY A 78 3.20 -32.40 26.06
N THR A 79 3.96 -32.89 25.08
CA THR A 79 5.34 -32.53 24.79
C THR A 79 5.40 -32.15 23.31
N PRO A 80 5.84 -30.92 22.98
CA PRO A 80 5.92 -30.43 21.60
C PRO A 80 6.68 -31.36 20.66
N GLY A 81 6.13 -31.60 19.46
CA GLY A 81 6.75 -32.38 18.39
C GLY A 81 6.81 -33.89 18.63
N ALA A 82 6.03 -34.40 19.58
CA ALA A 82 6.09 -35.80 20.00
C ALA A 82 5.62 -36.79 18.93
N SER A 83 4.51 -36.49 18.24
CA SER A 83 3.93 -37.39 17.24
C SER A 83 4.14 -36.86 15.84
N ILE A 84 4.84 -37.61 14.99
CA ILE A 84 5.23 -37.19 13.65
C ILE A 84 4.75 -38.22 12.63
N ILE A 85 4.14 -37.76 11.55
CA ILE A 85 3.93 -38.57 10.35
C ILE A 85 4.67 -37.96 9.18
N ASN A 86 5.45 -38.77 8.51
CA ASN A 86 6.13 -38.39 7.29
C ASN A 86 5.48 -39.10 6.11
N VAL A 87 4.94 -38.34 5.16
CA VAL A 87 4.52 -38.85 3.86
C VAL A 87 5.67 -38.62 2.89
N ASN A 88 6.44 -39.69 2.63
CA ASN A 88 7.66 -39.68 1.85
C ASN A 88 7.39 -39.94 0.37
N ALA A 89 8.44 -39.89 -0.46
CA ALA A 89 8.36 -40.21 -1.89
C ALA A 89 7.66 -41.55 -2.15
N GLY A 90 6.60 -41.54 -2.98
CA GLY A 90 5.79 -42.72 -3.27
C GLY A 90 4.73 -43.04 -2.20
N GLY A 91 4.78 -42.36 -1.06
CA GLY A 91 3.77 -42.37 -0.02
C GLY A 91 2.54 -41.56 -0.40
N SER A 92 1.36 -42.11 -0.08
CA SER A 92 0.10 -41.39 -0.24
C SER A 92 -0.80 -41.66 0.95
N LEU A 93 -1.12 -40.63 1.74
CA LEU A 93 -2.10 -40.69 2.82
C LEU A 93 -3.46 -40.20 2.32
N THR A 94 -4.51 -41.01 2.43
CA THR A 94 -5.87 -40.60 2.11
C THR A 94 -6.80 -40.85 3.28
N SER A 95 -7.62 -39.85 3.61
CA SER A 95 -8.68 -39.99 4.60
C SER A 95 -9.91 -39.18 4.21
N ASP A 96 -11.10 -39.77 4.37
CA ASP A 96 -12.38 -39.13 4.03
C ASP A 96 -13.16 -38.63 5.26
N GLY A 97 -12.60 -38.79 6.46
CA GLY A 97 -13.25 -38.37 7.70
C GLY A 97 -14.60 -39.06 7.95
N SER A 98 -14.96 -40.11 7.22
CA SER A 98 -16.20 -40.87 7.46
C SER A 98 -16.28 -41.42 8.89
N ASP A 99 -15.14 -41.47 9.59
CA ASP A 99 -15.02 -41.81 11.00
C ASP A 99 -14.45 -40.63 11.84
N PHE A 100 -14.68 -40.60 13.17
CA PHE A 100 -14.53 -39.42 14.07
C PHE A 100 -15.55 -38.29 13.86
N SER A 101 -16.84 -38.60 13.79
CA SER A 101 -17.90 -37.60 13.60
C SER A 101 -17.74 -36.76 12.32
N GLY A 102 -16.93 -37.18 11.36
CA GLY A 102 -16.61 -36.41 10.16
C GLY A 102 -15.15 -35.98 10.02
N ASN A 103 -14.36 -35.96 11.11
CA ASN A 103 -13.19 -35.10 11.18
C ASN A 103 -11.85 -35.83 11.02
N ASN A 104 -10.87 -35.12 10.46
CA ASN A 104 -9.48 -35.51 10.39
C ASN A 104 -8.67 -34.55 11.25
N ARG A 105 -7.80 -35.04 12.14
CA ARG A 105 -7.17 -34.22 13.17
C ARG A 105 -5.67 -34.38 13.22
N VAL A 106 -4.95 -33.25 13.25
CA VAL A 106 -3.52 -33.17 13.53
C VAL A 106 -3.32 -32.37 14.81
N GLY A 107 -2.86 -33.02 15.88
CA GLY A 107 -2.59 -32.36 17.17
C GLY A 107 -3.84 -32.29 18.04
N SER A 108 -4.53 -33.42 18.21
CA SER A 108 -5.69 -33.59 19.09
C SER A 108 -5.23 -34.11 20.45
N SER A 109 -5.42 -33.37 21.54
CA SER A 109 -5.00 -33.78 22.89
C SER A 109 -3.49 -34.02 23.02
N GLY A 110 -2.71 -33.14 22.42
CA GLY A 110 -1.26 -33.08 22.47
C GLY A 110 -0.65 -32.66 21.13
N ASP A 111 0.67 -32.50 21.11
CA ASP A 111 1.37 -31.96 19.94
C ASP A 111 1.63 -32.99 18.83
N ALA A 112 1.26 -32.66 17.59
CA ALA A 112 1.52 -33.53 16.44
C ALA A 112 1.93 -32.77 15.17
N THR A 113 2.67 -33.47 14.31
CA THR A 113 3.20 -32.95 13.05
C THR A 113 2.91 -33.91 11.91
N LEU A 114 2.38 -33.37 10.80
CA LEU A 114 2.26 -34.05 9.52
C LEU A 114 3.24 -33.39 8.52
N ASN A 115 4.27 -34.12 8.13
CA ASN A 115 5.20 -33.72 7.09
C ASN A 115 4.83 -34.40 5.77
N ILE A 116 4.73 -33.61 4.71
CA ILE A 116 4.50 -34.09 3.34
C ILE A 116 5.75 -33.72 2.55
N ASN A 117 6.62 -34.72 2.35
CA ASN A 117 7.94 -34.56 1.78
C ASN A 117 7.89 -34.70 0.25
N ASP A 118 9.05 -34.54 -0.40
CA ASP A 118 9.18 -34.65 -1.86
C ASP A 118 8.60 -35.96 -2.40
N GLY A 119 7.68 -35.84 -3.36
CA GLY A 119 6.98 -36.97 -3.97
C GLY A 119 5.94 -37.66 -3.08
N GLY A 120 5.67 -37.14 -1.88
CA GLY A 120 4.60 -37.60 -1.00
C GLY A 120 3.29 -36.82 -1.22
N SER A 121 2.14 -37.46 -0.97
CA SER A 121 0.83 -36.79 -1.09
C SER A 121 -0.11 -37.08 0.09
N ALA A 122 -0.80 -36.07 0.60
CA ALA A 122 -1.89 -36.23 1.57
C ALA A 122 -3.20 -35.67 0.99
N ASN A 123 -4.27 -36.47 1.03
CA ASN A 123 -5.59 -36.10 0.55
C ASN A 123 -6.65 -36.28 1.65
N PHE A 124 -7.26 -35.17 2.06
CA PHE A 124 -8.31 -35.11 3.07
C PHE A 124 -9.63 -34.70 2.41
N SER A 125 -10.59 -35.62 2.37
CA SER A 125 -11.87 -35.45 1.67
C SER A 125 -13.07 -35.79 2.55
N GLY A 126 -14.29 -35.76 2.00
CA GLY A 126 -15.52 -36.03 2.75
C GLY A 126 -16.22 -34.77 3.28
N THR A 127 -17.13 -34.95 4.23
CA THR A 127 -18.07 -33.90 4.66
C THR A 127 -17.77 -33.27 6.01
N GLY A 128 -16.77 -33.74 6.75
CA GLY A 128 -16.40 -33.11 8.01
C GLY A 128 -15.26 -32.10 7.84
N ILE A 129 -14.43 -31.99 8.88
CA ILE A 129 -13.44 -30.92 9.02
C ILE A 129 -12.02 -31.51 9.14
N PHE A 130 -11.07 -30.90 8.45
CA PHE A 130 -9.65 -31.10 8.67
C PHE A 130 -9.12 -30.11 9.72
N GLU A 131 -8.91 -30.59 10.93
CA GLU A 131 -8.57 -29.81 12.12
C GLU A 131 -7.07 -29.91 12.42
N VAL A 132 -6.41 -28.78 12.67
CA VAL A 132 -5.01 -28.70 13.05
C VAL A 132 -4.88 -27.89 14.34
N GLY A 133 -4.39 -28.51 15.41
CA GLY A 133 -4.37 -27.95 16.76
C GLY A 133 -5.77 -27.95 17.37
N GLU A 134 -6.18 -29.09 17.91
CA GLU A 134 -7.52 -29.32 18.49
C GLU A 134 -7.41 -29.83 19.93
N SER A 135 -8.45 -29.54 20.72
CA SER A 135 -8.62 -29.88 22.13
C SER A 135 -7.95 -28.91 23.12
N GLY A 136 -8.72 -28.45 24.10
CA GLY A 136 -8.30 -27.42 25.05
C GLY A 136 -7.11 -27.86 25.92
N GLY A 137 -6.17 -26.94 26.16
CA GLY A 137 -5.01 -27.21 27.02
C GLY A 137 -3.66 -26.71 26.51
N GLY A 138 -3.60 -25.98 25.40
CA GLY A 138 -2.33 -25.52 24.81
C GLY A 138 -1.79 -26.42 23.69
N ASP A 139 -2.62 -27.34 23.17
CA ASP A 139 -2.21 -28.31 22.15
C ASP A 139 -1.84 -27.63 20.83
N THR A 140 -0.83 -28.20 20.14
CA THR A 140 -0.31 -27.67 18.88
C THR A 140 -0.33 -28.69 17.74
N GLY A 141 -0.84 -28.28 16.57
CA GLY A 141 -0.83 -29.07 15.35
C GLY A 141 0.02 -28.39 14.28
N TYR A 142 0.85 -29.18 13.58
CA TYR A 142 1.67 -28.69 12.47
C TYR A 142 1.43 -29.52 11.21
N VAL A 143 1.22 -28.85 10.09
CA VAL A 143 1.21 -29.46 8.76
C VAL A 143 2.28 -28.78 7.93
N ASN A 144 3.25 -29.53 7.45
CA ASN A 144 4.37 -29.03 6.66
C ASN A 144 4.33 -29.65 5.26
N VAL A 145 4.26 -28.80 4.24
CA VAL A 145 4.26 -29.21 2.83
C VAL A 145 5.56 -28.75 2.19
N TYR A 146 6.52 -29.66 2.11
CA TYR A 146 7.86 -29.37 1.58
C TYR A 146 7.90 -29.50 0.06
N THR A 147 9.06 -29.13 -0.51
CA THR A 147 9.32 -29.17 -1.95
C THR A 147 8.90 -30.51 -2.56
N GLY A 148 8.04 -30.47 -3.57
CA GLY A 148 7.52 -31.65 -4.26
C GLY A 148 6.42 -32.43 -3.53
N GLY A 149 6.12 -32.08 -2.28
CA GLY A 149 4.99 -32.61 -1.53
C GLY A 149 3.66 -32.00 -1.95
N VAL A 150 2.58 -32.77 -1.85
CA VAL A 150 1.22 -32.34 -2.25
C VAL A 150 0.21 -32.54 -1.12
N LEU A 151 -0.44 -31.46 -0.70
CA LEU A 151 -1.59 -31.47 0.19
C LEU A 151 -2.85 -31.11 -0.60
N THR A 152 -3.89 -31.94 -0.49
CA THR A 152 -5.22 -31.63 -1.04
C THR A 152 -6.26 -31.78 0.06
N VAL A 153 -7.03 -30.72 0.30
CA VAL A 153 -8.10 -30.71 1.31
C VAL A 153 -9.39 -30.24 0.65
N SER A 154 -10.37 -31.15 0.53
CA SER A 154 -11.71 -30.81 0.05
C SER A 154 -12.72 -30.59 1.20
N GLN A 155 -12.34 -30.97 2.41
CA GLN A 155 -13.03 -30.59 3.65
C GLN A 155 -12.81 -29.12 3.97
N GLU A 156 -13.62 -28.56 4.87
CA GLU A 156 -13.23 -27.32 5.55
C GLU A 156 -11.95 -27.59 6.37
N ALA A 157 -10.96 -26.73 6.26
CA ALA A 157 -9.72 -26.81 7.01
C ALA A 157 -9.72 -25.75 8.11
N GLN A 158 -9.41 -26.13 9.34
CA GLN A 158 -9.39 -25.22 10.50
C GLN A 158 -8.05 -25.33 11.24
N LEU A 159 -7.39 -24.18 11.43
CA LEU A 159 -6.14 -24.08 12.18
C LEU A 159 -6.41 -23.37 13.52
N GLY A 160 -6.13 -24.01 14.64
CA GLY A 160 -6.44 -23.50 15.98
C GLY A 160 -7.94 -23.59 16.27
N VAL A 161 -8.41 -24.81 16.55
CA VAL A 161 -9.84 -25.15 16.58
C VAL A 161 -10.49 -24.94 17.95
N ASP A 162 -9.69 -24.99 19.02
CA ASP A 162 -10.18 -24.81 20.39
C ASP A 162 -9.43 -23.68 21.11
N GLY A 163 -9.98 -23.22 22.22
CA GLY A 163 -9.36 -22.16 23.00
C GLY A 163 -7.93 -22.50 23.46
N SER A 164 -7.03 -21.52 23.31
CA SER A 164 -5.60 -21.63 23.65
C SER A 164 -4.81 -22.65 22.82
N THR A 165 -5.34 -23.17 21.72
CA THR A 165 -4.60 -24.07 20.81
C THR A 165 -3.83 -23.31 19.72
N LEU A 166 -2.85 -23.98 19.10
CA LEU A 166 -2.14 -23.49 17.93
C LEU A 166 -2.28 -24.46 16.76
N GLY A 167 -2.85 -24.01 15.64
CA GLY A 167 -2.77 -24.71 14.36
C GLY A 167 -1.81 -24.02 13.41
N SER A 168 -0.89 -24.77 12.81
CA SER A 168 0.11 -24.21 11.90
C SER A 168 0.18 -24.98 10.58
N LEU A 169 0.24 -24.22 9.48
CA LEU A 169 0.52 -24.72 8.14
C LEU A 169 1.79 -24.05 7.59
N LEU A 170 2.75 -24.86 7.16
CA LEU A 170 3.93 -24.44 6.42
C LEU A 170 3.84 -24.93 4.97
N VAL A 171 4.07 -24.05 4.00
CA VAL A 171 4.27 -24.39 2.59
C VAL A 171 5.65 -23.90 2.16
N ASP A 172 6.57 -24.83 1.94
CA ASP A 172 7.97 -24.55 1.55
C ASP A 172 8.35 -25.35 0.31
N GLY A 173 7.86 -24.89 -0.84
CA GLY A 173 8.14 -25.46 -2.15
C GLY A 173 7.14 -26.53 -2.58
N GLY A 174 6.24 -26.91 -1.69
CA GLY A 174 5.15 -27.86 -1.96
C GLY A 174 3.95 -27.24 -2.66
N THR A 175 2.92 -28.06 -2.87
CA THR A 175 1.62 -27.65 -3.40
C THR A 175 0.53 -27.94 -2.39
N ALA A 176 -0.23 -26.92 -1.99
CA ALA A 176 -1.41 -27.08 -1.14
C ALA A 176 -2.66 -26.59 -1.87
N VAL A 177 -3.69 -27.44 -1.95
CA VAL A 177 -4.95 -27.14 -2.62
C VAL A 177 -6.09 -27.27 -1.62
N PHE A 178 -6.87 -26.20 -1.51
CA PHE A 178 -8.07 -26.13 -0.67
C PHE A 178 -9.28 -25.91 -1.57
N SER A 179 -10.15 -26.91 -1.65
CA SER A 179 -11.40 -26.82 -2.43
C SER A 179 -12.57 -26.34 -1.57
N ASN A 180 -12.36 -26.16 -0.25
CA ASN A 180 -13.30 -25.55 0.70
C ASN A 180 -12.57 -24.54 1.60
N VAL A 181 -13.27 -23.92 2.56
CA VAL A 181 -12.75 -22.85 3.42
C VAL A 181 -11.48 -23.30 4.16
N LEU A 182 -10.47 -22.44 4.18
CA LEU A 182 -9.37 -22.51 5.14
C LEU A 182 -9.59 -21.43 6.19
N ALA A 183 -9.96 -21.82 7.40
CA ALA A 183 -10.10 -20.95 8.56
C ALA A 183 -8.81 -20.98 9.39
N VAL A 184 -8.23 -19.81 9.65
CA VAL A 184 -6.98 -19.63 10.40
C VAL A 184 -7.33 -18.88 11.68
N GLY A 185 -7.28 -19.56 12.83
CA GLY A 185 -7.71 -19.04 14.13
C GLY A 185 -9.22 -19.13 14.31
N GLN A 186 -9.75 -20.32 14.57
CA GLN A 186 -11.18 -20.58 14.53
C GLN A 186 -11.89 -20.24 15.86
N ALA A 187 -11.32 -20.60 17.00
CA ALA A 187 -11.97 -20.46 18.31
C ALA A 187 -11.45 -19.29 19.15
N ALA A 188 -12.24 -18.88 20.14
CA ALA A 188 -11.85 -17.84 21.10
C ALA A 188 -10.53 -18.18 21.80
N THR A 189 -9.56 -17.27 21.78
CA THR A 189 -8.18 -17.43 22.30
C THR A 189 -7.31 -18.46 21.58
N SER A 190 -7.77 -19.03 20.45
CA SER A 190 -6.94 -19.86 19.59
C SER A 190 -6.00 -19.01 18.73
N THR A 191 -4.92 -19.63 18.25
CA THR A 191 -4.03 -19.05 17.24
C THR A 191 -3.97 -19.95 16.01
N GLY A 192 -4.24 -19.38 14.84
CA GLY A 192 -3.92 -20.01 13.56
C GLY A 192 -2.70 -19.34 12.93
N SER A 193 -1.84 -20.12 12.29
CA SER A 193 -0.67 -19.59 11.60
C SER A 193 -0.43 -20.28 10.26
N VAL A 194 -0.17 -19.48 9.23
CA VAL A 194 0.29 -19.96 7.92
C VAL A 194 1.64 -19.31 7.61
N THR A 195 2.60 -20.12 7.16
CA THR A 195 3.87 -19.63 6.62
C THR A 195 4.08 -20.18 5.22
N MET A 196 4.37 -19.31 4.27
CA MET A 196 4.68 -19.65 2.89
C MET A 196 6.02 -19.04 2.49
N THR A 197 7.01 -19.88 2.25
CA THR A 197 8.35 -19.44 1.82
C THR A 197 8.56 -19.64 0.31
N SER A 198 7.95 -20.66 -0.26
CA SER A 198 7.95 -20.96 -1.69
C SER A 198 6.82 -21.96 -2.02
N GLY A 199 6.67 -22.38 -3.29
CA GLY A 199 5.63 -23.33 -3.70
C GLY A 199 4.31 -22.67 -4.10
N SER A 200 3.20 -23.40 -3.99
CA SER A 200 1.87 -22.90 -4.39
C SER A 200 0.77 -23.22 -3.38
N MET A 201 -0.13 -22.25 -3.18
CA MET A 201 -1.41 -22.43 -2.49
C MET A 201 -2.56 -22.06 -3.43
N THR A 202 -3.49 -22.98 -3.64
CA THR A 202 -4.65 -22.77 -4.51
C THR A 202 -5.95 -22.90 -3.73
N PHE A 203 -6.84 -21.92 -3.90
CA PHE A 203 -8.21 -21.92 -3.38
C PHE A 203 -9.19 -21.96 -4.55
N GLU A 204 -9.88 -23.08 -4.71
CA GLU A 204 -10.63 -23.42 -5.93
C GLU A 204 -12.09 -22.93 -5.95
N GLY A 205 -12.67 -22.52 -4.82
CA GLY A 205 -14.09 -22.13 -4.81
C GLY A 205 -14.63 -21.45 -3.57
N THR A 206 -13.83 -21.21 -2.54
CA THR A 206 -14.29 -20.74 -1.22
C THR A 206 -13.40 -19.63 -0.70
N ARG A 207 -13.50 -19.30 0.59
CA ARG A 207 -12.76 -18.24 1.28
C ARG A 207 -11.50 -18.76 1.94
N LEU A 208 -10.46 -17.92 1.95
CA LEU A 208 -9.45 -17.92 3.00
C LEU A 208 -9.92 -16.99 4.11
N GLU A 209 -10.09 -17.51 5.32
CA GLU A 209 -10.62 -16.76 6.46
C GLU A 209 -9.59 -16.68 7.58
N MET A 210 -9.10 -15.48 7.84
CA MET A 210 -8.22 -15.23 8.97
C MET A 210 -9.07 -14.71 10.12
N THR A 211 -9.31 -15.58 11.09
CA THR A 211 -10.23 -15.52 12.24
C THR A 211 -11.71 -15.70 11.92
N ASP A 212 -12.41 -16.56 12.68
CA ASP A 212 -13.89 -16.68 12.69
C ASP A 212 -14.46 -16.42 14.11
N ASN A 213 -13.63 -15.84 14.97
CA ASN A 213 -14.00 -15.48 16.34
C ASN A 213 -13.29 -14.20 16.78
N THR A 214 -13.99 -13.34 17.52
CA THR A 214 -13.49 -12.02 17.96
C THR A 214 -12.27 -12.07 18.87
N SER A 215 -12.04 -13.20 19.56
CA SER A 215 -10.88 -13.39 20.43
C SER A 215 -9.81 -14.31 19.83
N ALA A 216 -9.98 -14.75 18.59
CA ALA A 216 -8.97 -15.54 17.87
C ALA A 216 -7.89 -14.63 17.27
N VAL A 217 -6.72 -15.22 17.04
CA VAL A 217 -5.61 -14.57 16.37
C VAL A 217 -5.19 -15.38 15.14
N ALA A 218 -4.99 -14.70 14.02
CA ALA A 218 -4.51 -15.31 12.79
C ALA A 218 -3.25 -14.61 12.28
N THR A 219 -2.26 -15.40 11.88
CA THR A 219 -1.04 -14.89 11.24
C THR A 219 -0.82 -15.59 9.91
N PHE A 220 -0.45 -14.83 8.89
CA PHE A 220 -0.04 -15.36 7.60
C PHE A 220 1.23 -14.65 7.16
N ASN A 221 2.32 -15.39 6.95
CA ASN A 221 3.59 -14.84 6.51
C ASN A 221 3.97 -15.42 5.15
N MET A 222 4.13 -14.56 4.14
CA MET A 222 4.50 -14.94 2.78
C MET A 222 5.80 -14.25 2.38
N THR A 223 6.87 -15.02 2.18
CA THR A 223 8.16 -14.52 1.68
C THR A 223 8.42 -14.88 0.21
N GLY A 224 7.63 -15.80 -0.35
CA GLY A 224 7.73 -16.27 -1.73
C GLY A 224 6.58 -17.19 -2.12
N GLY A 225 6.67 -17.78 -3.33
CA GLY A 225 5.65 -18.68 -3.88
C GLY A 225 4.45 -17.97 -4.51
N THR A 226 3.40 -18.73 -4.82
CA THR A 226 2.20 -18.22 -5.51
C THR A 226 0.91 -18.60 -4.76
N ILE A 227 0.06 -17.61 -4.47
CA ILE A 227 -1.32 -17.84 -4.04
C ILE A 227 -2.26 -17.58 -5.22
N THR A 228 -3.06 -18.58 -5.57
CA THR A 228 -4.12 -18.45 -6.57
C THR A 228 -5.47 -18.66 -5.90
N HIS A 229 -6.28 -17.61 -5.83
CA HIS A 229 -7.60 -17.64 -5.20
C HIS A 229 -8.68 -17.34 -6.24
N THR A 230 -9.20 -18.41 -6.84
CA THR A 230 -10.23 -18.33 -7.90
C THR A 230 -11.67 -18.32 -7.36
N GLY A 231 -11.83 -18.58 -6.06
CA GLY A 231 -13.13 -18.60 -5.37
C GLY A 231 -13.68 -17.22 -5.00
N GLU A 232 -14.14 -17.09 -3.76
CA GLU A 232 -14.69 -15.86 -3.18
C GLU A 232 -13.54 -14.87 -2.83
N GLU A 233 -13.62 -14.18 -1.70
CA GLU A 233 -12.62 -13.23 -1.24
C GLU A 233 -11.70 -13.82 -0.17
N MET A 234 -10.45 -13.35 -0.12
CA MET A 234 -9.58 -13.54 1.05
C MET A 234 -9.99 -12.54 2.13
N GLN A 235 -10.05 -12.98 3.39
CA GLN A 235 -10.49 -12.14 4.50
C GLN A 235 -9.42 -12.11 5.59
N VAL A 236 -8.75 -10.96 5.73
CA VAL A 236 -7.74 -10.69 6.73
C VAL A 236 -8.41 -10.02 7.92
N GLY A 237 -8.76 -10.81 8.94
CA GLY A 237 -9.43 -10.32 10.14
C GLY A 237 -10.91 -10.24 9.85
N ARG A 238 -11.57 -11.41 9.76
CA ARG A 238 -13.01 -11.52 9.51
C ARG A 238 -13.86 -11.34 10.77
N ASP A 239 -13.38 -11.70 11.94
CA ASP A 239 -14.14 -11.45 13.18
C ASP A 239 -13.21 -11.02 14.32
N GLY A 240 -11.95 -11.50 14.32
CA GLY A 240 -10.93 -11.21 15.33
C GLY A 240 -9.74 -10.43 14.77
N LEU A 241 -8.56 -10.70 15.36
CA LEU A 241 -7.31 -10.05 15.00
C LEU A 241 -6.54 -10.90 13.98
N ALA A 242 -6.22 -10.30 12.83
CA ALA A 242 -5.41 -10.97 11.82
C ALA A 242 -4.30 -10.08 11.26
N THR A 243 -3.15 -10.70 10.96
CA THR A 243 -2.05 -10.04 10.26
C THR A 243 -1.57 -10.90 9.09
N PHE A 244 -1.54 -10.30 7.91
CA PHE A 244 -0.98 -10.87 6.69
C PHE A 244 0.27 -10.09 6.29
N THR A 245 1.44 -10.72 6.34
CA THR A 245 2.72 -10.11 6.00
C THR A 245 3.23 -10.70 4.68
N GLN A 246 3.52 -9.85 3.70
CA GLN A 246 4.08 -10.22 2.41
C GLN A 246 5.39 -9.48 2.15
N SER A 247 6.49 -10.21 2.02
CA SER A 247 7.78 -9.66 1.61
C SER A 247 8.23 -10.13 0.23
N GLY A 248 7.50 -11.05 -0.38
CA GLY A 248 7.76 -11.57 -1.73
C GLY A 248 6.62 -12.44 -2.25
N GLY A 249 6.83 -13.05 -3.42
CA GLY A 249 5.86 -13.94 -4.07
C GLY A 249 4.69 -13.21 -4.73
N GLU A 250 3.73 -13.99 -5.24
CA GLU A 250 2.65 -13.49 -6.09
C GLU A 250 1.27 -13.91 -5.57
N ILE A 251 0.31 -12.98 -5.55
CA ILE A 251 -1.10 -13.25 -5.23
C ILE A 251 -1.96 -12.88 -6.42
N THR A 252 -2.72 -13.84 -6.93
CA THR A 252 -3.83 -13.60 -7.85
C THR A 252 -5.13 -13.98 -7.14
N ALA A 253 -5.99 -13.00 -6.90
CA ALA A 253 -7.24 -13.22 -6.18
C ALA A 253 -8.40 -12.42 -6.77
N LYS A 254 -9.64 -12.84 -6.48
CA LYS A 254 -10.82 -12.05 -6.83
C LYS A 254 -10.87 -10.74 -6.04
N GLY A 255 -10.65 -10.80 -4.74
CA GLY A 255 -10.68 -9.62 -3.86
C GLY A 255 -10.16 -9.96 -2.48
N ILE A 256 -9.87 -8.92 -1.71
CA ILE A 256 -9.37 -9.03 -0.34
C ILE A 256 -10.14 -8.05 0.54
N TYR A 257 -10.69 -8.56 1.65
CA TYR A 257 -11.16 -7.73 2.75
C TYR A 257 -10.13 -7.70 3.87
N VAL A 258 -9.88 -6.53 4.44
CA VAL A 258 -9.01 -6.33 5.58
C VAL A 258 -9.82 -5.63 6.67
N GLY A 259 -10.01 -6.29 7.82
CA GLY A 259 -10.95 -5.82 8.84
C GLY A 259 -12.39 -5.92 8.33
N HIS A 260 -12.90 -7.15 8.25
CA HIS A 260 -14.22 -7.49 7.75
C HIS A 260 -15.13 -7.84 8.93
N LEU A 261 -16.41 -7.44 8.93
CA LEU A 261 -17.39 -7.71 10.00
C LEU A 261 -17.07 -7.12 11.39
N LYS A 262 -17.85 -7.53 12.38
CA LYS A 262 -18.00 -6.84 13.66
C LYS A 262 -16.74 -6.93 14.50
N THR A 263 -16.23 -5.77 14.93
CA THR A 263 -15.06 -5.63 15.83
C THR A 263 -13.76 -6.20 15.30
N ALA A 264 -13.74 -6.61 14.04
CA ALA A 264 -12.58 -7.25 13.45
C ALA A 264 -11.46 -6.24 13.20
N THR A 265 -10.23 -6.70 13.38
CA THR A 265 -9.03 -5.90 13.12
C THR A 265 -8.14 -6.67 12.15
N GLY A 266 -8.05 -6.17 10.92
CA GLY A 266 -7.20 -6.72 9.89
C GLY A 266 -5.99 -5.82 9.63
N SER A 267 -4.83 -6.45 9.42
CA SER A 267 -3.63 -5.74 8.97
C SER A 267 -2.94 -6.50 7.84
N MET A 268 -2.72 -5.82 6.73
CA MET A 268 -1.85 -6.27 5.65
C MET A 268 -0.58 -5.42 5.63
N ILE A 269 0.58 -6.10 5.65
CA ILE A 269 1.89 -5.48 5.58
C ILE A 269 2.59 -6.01 4.32
N MET A 270 2.95 -5.13 3.40
CA MET A 270 3.57 -5.50 2.14
C MET A 270 4.90 -4.77 1.97
N THR A 271 6.00 -5.50 2.03
CA THR A 271 7.37 -4.97 1.82
C THR A 271 7.96 -5.41 0.47
N GLY A 272 7.24 -6.25 -0.28
CA GLY A 272 7.61 -6.76 -1.59
C GLY A 272 6.51 -7.65 -2.19
N GLY A 273 6.80 -8.27 -3.34
CA GLY A 273 5.86 -9.15 -4.05
C GLY A 273 4.92 -8.43 -5.02
N THR A 274 4.05 -9.20 -5.67
CA THR A 274 3.09 -8.69 -6.66
C THR A 274 1.67 -9.22 -6.42
N ASN A 275 0.70 -8.32 -6.33
CA ASN A 275 -0.70 -8.67 -6.11
C ASN A 275 -1.58 -8.18 -7.26
N VAL A 276 -2.39 -9.07 -7.82
CA VAL A 276 -3.35 -8.76 -8.88
C VAL A 276 -4.73 -9.17 -8.42
N LEU A 277 -5.59 -8.18 -8.17
CA LEU A 277 -6.97 -8.38 -7.75
C LEU A 277 -7.92 -8.02 -8.90
N SER A 278 -8.72 -8.98 -9.35
CA SER A 278 -9.71 -8.71 -10.40
C SER A 278 -10.91 -7.88 -9.91
N GLY A 279 -11.14 -7.84 -8.59
CA GLY A 279 -12.22 -7.14 -7.90
C GLY A 279 -11.68 -6.09 -6.93
N ALA A 280 -12.17 -6.11 -5.68
CA ALA A 280 -11.89 -5.07 -4.71
C ALA A 280 -10.80 -5.45 -3.70
N LEU A 281 -10.00 -4.46 -3.30
CA LEU A 281 -9.36 -4.42 -1.99
C LEU A 281 -10.19 -3.49 -1.10
N THR A 282 -10.66 -3.99 0.01
CA THR A 282 -11.54 -3.25 0.92
C THR A 282 -10.94 -3.22 2.32
N LEU A 283 -10.71 -2.01 2.84
CA LEU A 283 -10.10 -1.73 4.15
C LEU A 283 -11.17 -1.18 5.11
N GLY A 284 -11.55 -1.98 6.10
CA GLY A 284 -12.64 -1.67 7.01
C GLY A 284 -13.99 -1.83 6.31
N ASN A 285 -14.66 -2.96 6.53
CA ASN A 285 -15.98 -3.22 5.97
C ASN A 285 -16.84 -4.00 6.97
N GLN A 286 -18.12 -3.67 7.04
CA GLN A 286 -19.06 -4.43 7.86
C GLN A 286 -20.41 -4.59 7.18
N GLY A 287 -20.96 -5.80 7.25
CA GLY A 287 -22.28 -6.10 6.71
C GLY A 287 -23.46 -5.61 7.57
N ASP A 288 -23.23 -5.14 8.82
CA ASP A 288 -24.30 -4.88 9.80
C ASP A 288 -24.57 -3.40 10.14
N GLY A 289 -23.73 -2.47 9.65
CA GLY A 289 -23.93 -1.02 9.76
C GLY A 289 -23.84 -0.40 11.16
N THR A 290 -23.43 -1.13 12.21
CA THR A 290 -23.42 -0.61 13.61
C THR A 290 -22.14 -0.88 14.40
N SER A 291 -21.17 -1.54 13.78
CA SER A 291 -19.92 -2.00 14.40
C SER A 291 -18.71 -1.12 14.01
N SER A 292 -17.52 -1.45 14.55
CA SER A 292 -16.25 -0.74 14.31
C SER A 292 -15.18 -1.67 13.75
N ALA A 293 -15.38 -2.17 12.52
CA ALA A 293 -14.33 -2.91 11.82
C ALA A 293 -13.15 -1.99 11.47
N SER A 294 -11.92 -2.47 11.61
CA SER A 294 -10.71 -1.70 11.29
C SER A 294 -9.81 -2.48 10.35
N GLY A 295 -9.57 -1.91 9.17
CA GLY A 295 -8.69 -2.47 8.15
C GLY A 295 -7.49 -1.58 7.87
N SER A 296 -6.29 -2.17 7.85
CA SER A 296 -5.06 -1.45 7.54
C SER A 296 -4.24 -2.11 6.44
N LEU A 297 -3.74 -1.32 5.50
CA LEU A 297 -2.71 -1.71 4.53
C LEU A 297 -1.48 -0.82 4.71
N ASN A 298 -0.32 -1.43 4.96
CA ASN A 298 0.96 -0.73 4.97
C ASN A 298 1.87 -1.30 3.88
N MET A 299 2.15 -0.49 2.85
CA MET A 299 3.04 -0.83 1.75
C MET A 299 4.35 -0.04 1.86
N SER A 300 5.46 -0.76 1.91
CA SER A 300 6.82 -0.18 1.82
C SER A 300 7.65 -0.76 0.67
N GLY A 301 7.02 -1.59 -0.18
CA GLY A 301 7.60 -2.13 -1.41
C GLY A 301 6.59 -2.97 -2.19
N GLY A 302 6.98 -3.39 -3.40
CA GLY A 302 6.19 -4.27 -4.26
C GLY A 302 5.10 -3.56 -5.07
N SER A 303 4.30 -4.34 -5.79
CA SER A 303 3.29 -3.84 -6.75
C SER A 303 1.92 -4.45 -6.52
N MET A 304 0.88 -3.62 -6.45
CA MET A 304 -0.51 -4.06 -6.34
C MET A 304 -1.38 -3.44 -7.43
N VAL A 305 -2.19 -4.26 -8.10
CA VAL A 305 -3.22 -3.80 -9.06
C VAL A 305 -4.58 -4.29 -8.59
N VAL A 306 -5.53 -3.37 -8.42
CA VAL A 306 -6.89 -3.66 -7.98
C VAL A 306 -7.91 -3.03 -8.92
N GLY A 307 -9.08 -3.67 -9.04
CA GLY A 307 -10.23 -3.07 -9.71
C GLY A 307 -10.71 -1.85 -8.91
N THR A 308 -11.16 -2.10 -7.68
CA THR A 308 -11.61 -1.05 -6.76
C THR A 308 -10.77 -1.09 -5.48
N LEU A 309 -10.35 0.06 -4.99
CA LEU A 309 -9.84 0.25 -3.64
C LEU A 309 -10.92 0.97 -2.83
N GLU A 310 -11.39 0.34 -1.77
CA GLU A 310 -12.37 0.91 -0.84
C GLU A 310 -11.70 1.10 0.52
N VAL A 311 -11.70 2.31 1.04
CA VAL A 311 -11.12 2.65 2.34
C VAL A 311 -12.24 3.22 3.20
N GLY A 312 -12.50 2.61 4.36
CA GLY A 312 -13.64 2.97 5.20
C GLY A 312 -14.97 2.67 4.51
N ALA A 313 -15.19 1.42 4.09
CA ALA A 313 -16.24 1.07 3.15
C ALA A 313 -17.66 1.00 3.73
N SER A 314 -17.84 1.17 5.05
CA SER A 314 -19.14 1.07 5.72
C SER A 314 -19.23 1.96 6.95
N VAL A 315 -20.45 2.32 7.34
CA VAL A 315 -20.78 3.09 8.56
C VAL A 315 -19.94 2.59 9.74
N GLY A 316 -19.29 3.47 10.50
CA GLY A 316 -18.60 3.11 11.74
C GLY A 316 -17.27 2.37 11.57
N THR A 317 -16.87 2.06 10.34
CA THR A 317 -15.59 1.38 10.05
C THR A 317 -14.45 2.36 9.85
N THR A 318 -13.23 1.86 10.04
CA THR A 318 -12.00 2.59 9.79
C THR A 318 -11.16 1.86 8.75
N GLY A 319 -10.85 2.54 7.64
CA GLY A 319 -9.87 2.09 6.65
C GLY A 319 -8.63 2.96 6.69
N ILE A 320 -7.45 2.34 6.73
CA ILE A 320 -6.16 3.04 6.73
C ILE A 320 -5.25 2.43 5.66
N MET A 321 -4.67 3.27 4.82
CA MET A 321 -3.65 2.88 3.86
C MET A 321 -2.43 3.77 3.98
N THR A 322 -1.24 3.17 4.06
CA THR A 322 0.03 3.90 4.03
C THR A 322 0.90 3.32 2.91
N MET A 323 1.44 4.19 2.05
CA MET A 323 2.46 3.87 1.05
C MET A 323 3.77 4.59 1.38
N SER A 324 4.87 3.88 1.23
CA SER A 324 6.24 4.36 1.43
C SER A 324 7.20 3.55 0.56
N GLY A 325 8.46 3.99 0.42
CA GLY A 325 9.43 3.39 -0.50
C GLY A 325 9.21 3.77 -1.96
N VAL A 326 10.29 4.24 -2.61
CA VAL A 326 10.28 4.73 -3.99
C VAL A 326 9.81 3.71 -5.03
N ASP A 327 10.05 2.42 -4.77
CA ASP A 327 9.67 1.30 -5.66
C ASP A 327 8.26 0.76 -5.39
N THR A 328 7.50 1.38 -4.49
CA THR A 328 6.13 0.96 -4.17
C THR A 328 5.17 1.45 -5.23
N TYR A 329 4.35 0.53 -5.74
CA TYR A 329 3.34 0.83 -6.75
C TYR A 329 1.98 0.27 -6.35
N LEU A 330 0.96 1.13 -6.33
CA LEU A 330 -0.43 0.69 -6.24
C LEU A 330 -1.25 1.33 -7.35
N LYS A 331 -2.02 0.51 -8.06
CA LYS A 331 -2.99 0.96 -9.05
C LYS A 331 -4.39 0.51 -8.67
N ALA A 332 -5.30 1.48 -8.56
CA ALA A 332 -6.73 1.24 -8.47
C ALA A 332 -7.43 1.79 -9.71
N SER A 333 -8.38 1.05 -10.28
CA SER A 333 -9.24 1.64 -11.32
C SER A 333 -10.19 2.65 -10.68
N THR A 334 -10.81 2.29 -9.56
CA THR A 334 -11.64 3.18 -8.76
C THR A 334 -11.12 3.25 -7.33
N LEU A 335 -10.93 4.46 -6.80
CA LEU A 335 -10.79 4.71 -5.37
C LEU A 335 -12.14 5.14 -4.81
N ARG A 336 -12.59 4.52 -3.72
CA ARG A 336 -13.73 4.94 -2.91
C ARG A 336 -13.22 5.31 -1.53
N LEU A 337 -13.38 6.58 -1.17
CA LEU A 337 -13.18 7.08 0.18
C LEU A 337 -14.56 7.13 0.83
N GLY A 338 -14.70 6.48 1.98
CA GLY A 338 -15.95 6.47 2.73
C GLY A 338 -17.12 5.77 2.03
N ASP A 339 -18.22 5.67 2.76
CA ASP A 339 -19.54 5.49 2.19
C ASP A 339 -20.32 6.79 2.41
N ALA A 340 -21.04 7.24 1.38
CA ALA A 340 -21.59 8.60 1.37
C ALA A 340 -22.65 8.77 2.46
N GLY A 341 -22.45 9.76 3.34
CA GLY A 341 -23.44 10.16 4.36
C GLY A 341 -23.45 9.32 5.64
N VAL A 342 -22.36 8.61 5.96
CA VAL A 342 -22.26 7.76 7.17
C VAL A 342 -20.90 7.91 7.86
N ASP A 343 -20.82 7.57 9.16
CA ASP A 343 -19.63 7.74 10.02
C ASP A 343 -18.48 6.75 9.71
N ALA A 344 -18.04 6.64 8.46
CA ALA A 344 -16.89 5.84 8.06
C ALA A 344 -15.62 6.70 8.04
N SER A 345 -14.51 6.21 8.59
CA SER A 345 -13.22 6.91 8.59
C SER A 345 -12.28 6.32 7.54
N SER A 346 -11.76 7.16 6.66
CA SER A 346 -10.88 6.80 5.54
C SER A 346 -9.62 7.63 5.59
N SER A 347 -8.46 6.98 5.73
CA SER A 347 -7.16 7.67 5.74
C SER A 347 -6.20 6.98 4.77
N ILE A 348 -5.70 7.74 3.80
CA ILE A 348 -4.66 7.31 2.88
C ILE A 348 -3.48 8.26 3.01
N THR A 349 -2.29 7.74 3.27
CA THR A 349 -1.04 8.51 3.31
C THR A 349 -0.06 7.96 2.29
N VAL A 350 0.38 8.79 1.35
CA VAL A 350 1.38 8.45 0.34
C VAL A 350 2.68 9.19 0.64
N ASN A 351 3.52 8.56 1.46
CA ASN A 351 4.82 9.12 1.84
C ASN A 351 5.85 9.00 0.71
N ASP A 352 5.71 7.98 -0.14
CA ASP A 352 6.60 7.73 -1.29
C ASP A 352 5.93 6.73 -2.25
N GLY A 353 6.56 6.49 -3.40
CA GLY A 353 6.08 5.58 -4.45
C GLY A 353 5.04 6.22 -5.39
N GLU A 354 4.45 5.41 -6.27
CA GLU A 354 3.42 5.83 -7.24
C GLU A 354 2.06 5.22 -6.89
N PHE A 355 1.08 6.07 -6.59
CA PHE A 355 -0.33 5.71 -6.42
C PHE A 355 -1.14 6.14 -7.64
N GLN A 356 -1.58 5.18 -8.45
CA GLN A 356 -2.31 5.42 -9.69
C GLN A 356 -3.81 5.16 -9.52
N ILE A 357 -4.65 6.12 -9.94
CA ILE A 357 -6.11 6.06 -9.82
C ILE A 357 -6.78 6.48 -11.13
N HIS A 358 -7.87 5.83 -11.53
CA HIS A 358 -8.67 6.32 -12.69
C HIS A 358 -9.86 7.18 -12.30
N ALA A 359 -10.58 6.82 -11.24
CA ALA A 359 -11.71 7.59 -10.71
C ALA A 359 -11.67 7.63 -9.18
N ILE A 360 -12.03 8.77 -8.60
CA ILE A 360 -12.20 8.93 -7.15
C ILE A 360 -13.68 9.14 -6.88
N LEU A 361 -14.25 8.35 -5.98
CA LEU A 361 -15.60 8.52 -5.45
C LEU A 361 -15.48 8.88 -3.97
N SER A 362 -16.02 10.02 -3.59
CA SER A 362 -15.95 10.60 -2.25
C SER A 362 -17.17 11.50 -2.06
N ASP A 363 -17.68 11.62 -0.84
CA ASP A 363 -18.74 12.58 -0.51
C ASP A 363 -18.20 13.95 -0.05
N SER A 364 -16.87 14.10 -0.07
CA SER A 364 -16.10 15.30 0.28
C SER A 364 -16.14 15.67 1.77
N ASN A 365 -16.46 14.73 2.66
CA ASN A 365 -16.42 14.97 4.10
C ASN A 365 -15.00 14.88 4.68
N ASN A 366 -14.27 15.99 4.71
CA ASN A 366 -12.89 16.07 5.21
C ASN A 366 -12.68 15.74 6.71
N THR A 367 -13.76 15.59 7.50
CA THR A 367 -13.65 15.14 8.90
C THR A 367 -13.52 13.62 9.00
N GLN A 368 -13.85 12.92 7.93
CA GLN A 368 -13.97 11.47 7.83
C GLN A 368 -13.08 10.90 6.74
N GLU A 369 -12.77 11.68 5.71
CA GLU A 369 -11.98 11.27 4.56
C GLU A 369 -10.71 12.10 4.45
N ASN A 370 -9.58 11.42 4.27
CA ASN A 370 -8.30 12.08 4.04
C ASN A 370 -7.42 11.29 3.06
N LEU A 371 -6.86 12.00 2.09
CA LEU A 371 -5.77 11.55 1.23
C LEU A 371 -4.61 12.53 1.37
N HIS A 372 -3.53 12.09 1.99
CA HIS A 372 -2.36 12.91 2.29
C HIS A 372 -1.17 12.55 1.41
N LEU A 373 -0.58 13.54 0.73
CA LEU A 373 0.66 13.39 -0.04
C LEU A 373 1.84 13.97 0.76
N ALA A 374 2.83 13.14 1.07
CA ALA A 374 4.00 13.51 1.88
C ALA A 374 5.31 13.04 1.23
N GLY A 375 5.37 13.00 -0.11
CA GLY A 375 6.54 12.59 -0.90
C GLY A 375 6.24 11.58 -2.01
N GLY A 376 5.08 10.95 -1.99
CA GLY A 376 4.62 10.10 -3.09
C GLY A 376 4.09 10.89 -4.28
N VAL A 377 3.87 10.17 -5.39
CA VAL A 377 3.25 10.69 -6.61
C VAL A 377 1.84 10.11 -6.77
N LEU A 378 0.86 11.00 -6.90
CA LEU A 378 -0.50 10.64 -7.26
C LEU A 378 -0.68 10.77 -8.77
N LYS A 379 -1.09 9.68 -9.43
CA LYS A 379 -1.25 9.62 -10.88
C LYS A 379 -2.71 9.40 -11.26
N LEU A 380 -3.33 10.43 -11.81
CA LEU A 380 -4.78 10.49 -12.06
C LEU A 380 -5.08 10.38 -13.54
N ARG A 381 -6.04 9.52 -13.91
CA ARG A 381 -6.46 9.40 -15.31
C ARG A 381 -7.31 10.59 -15.74
N HIS A 382 -7.03 11.12 -16.94
CA HIS A 382 -7.81 12.17 -17.59
C HIS A 382 -8.10 11.80 -19.05
N ILE A 383 -9.11 10.96 -19.24
CA ILE A 383 -9.75 10.71 -20.55
C ILE A 383 -11.18 11.21 -20.52
N SER A 384 -11.78 11.43 -21.68
CA SER A 384 -13.21 11.77 -21.78
C SER A 384 -14.06 10.75 -21.01
N GLY A 385 -14.83 11.22 -20.03
CA GLY A 385 -15.64 10.40 -19.12
C GLY A 385 -14.95 9.96 -17.82
N ALA A 386 -13.64 10.18 -17.66
CA ALA A 386 -12.96 10.03 -16.38
C ALA A 386 -13.07 11.33 -15.58
N THR A 387 -13.47 11.22 -14.32
CA THR A 387 -13.62 12.36 -13.40
C THR A 387 -12.48 12.46 -12.39
N GLY A 388 -11.47 11.58 -12.47
CA GLY A 388 -10.42 11.48 -11.45
C GLY A 388 -9.73 12.81 -11.15
N PHE A 389 -9.36 13.58 -12.18
CA PHE A 389 -8.73 14.88 -11.99
C PHE A 389 -9.68 15.99 -11.54
N SER A 390 -10.85 16.13 -12.16
CA SER A 390 -11.85 17.13 -11.73
C SER A 390 -12.24 16.90 -10.27
N ASN A 391 -12.45 15.63 -9.90
CA ASN A 391 -12.74 15.24 -8.53
C ASN A 391 -11.56 15.55 -7.61
N ALA A 392 -10.31 15.35 -8.05
CA ALA A 392 -9.16 15.72 -7.21
C ALA A 392 -9.08 17.23 -6.94
N VAL A 393 -9.41 18.09 -7.92
CA VAL A 393 -9.49 19.55 -7.69
C VAL A 393 -10.59 19.87 -6.68
N ASP A 394 -11.80 19.32 -6.86
CA ASP A 394 -12.92 19.51 -5.92
C ASP A 394 -12.55 19.03 -4.50
N LEU A 395 -11.78 17.94 -4.40
CA LEU A 395 -11.33 17.36 -3.12
C LEU A 395 -10.19 18.14 -2.46
N ILE A 396 -9.37 18.86 -3.23
CA ILE A 396 -8.41 19.85 -2.68
C ILE A 396 -9.19 20.99 -2.04
N ASP A 397 -10.17 21.54 -2.75
CA ASP A 397 -11.00 22.66 -2.25
C ASP A 397 -11.82 22.24 -1.02
N ALA A 398 -12.27 20.99 -0.97
CA ALA A 398 -12.93 20.41 0.20
C ALA A 398 -11.98 20.09 1.36
N GLY A 399 -10.65 20.11 1.16
CA GLY A 399 -9.65 19.73 2.17
C GLY A 399 -9.54 18.23 2.44
N VAL A 400 -10.08 17.38 1.56
CA VAL A 400 -9.91 15.92 1.63
C VAL A 400 -8.51 15.53 1.15
N ILE A 401 -8.03 16.15 0.06
CA ILE A 401 -6.65 16.00 -0.39
C ILE A 401 -5.80 17.06 0.31
N THR A 402 -4.80 16.62 1.08
CA THR A 402 -3.85 17.49 1.76
C THR A 402 -2.42 17.07 1.43
N TRP A 403 -1.46 17.96 1.67
CA TRP A 403 -0.07 17.69 1.35
C TRP A 403 0.92 18.34 2.32
N THR A 404 2.07 17.70 2.46
CA THR A 404 3.28 18.22 3.12
C THR A 404 4.50 17.91 2.26
N ASN A 405 5.61 18.61 2.51
CA ASN A 405 6.85 18.31 1.83
C ASN A 405 7.33 16.90 2.19
N GLY A 406 7.71 16.13 1.17
CA GLY A 406 8.25 14.80 1.38
C GLY A 406 9.72 14.78 1.75
N ALA A 407 10.19 13.60 2.13
CA ALA A 407 11.62 13.38 2.31
C ALA A 407 12.37 13.51 0.96
N VAL A 408 13.61 13.97 1.03
CA VAL A 408 14.55 14.01 -0.10
C VAL A 408 14.74 12.61 -0.67
N GLY A 409 14.77 12.47 -2.00
CA GLY A 409 14.94 11.19 -2.69
C GLY A 409 13.67 10.37 -2.87
N SER A 410 12.51 10.95 -2.56
CA SER A 410 11.19 10.36 -2.82
C SER A 410 10.83 10.39 -4.30
N ALA A 411 9.81 9.64 -4.71
CA ALA A 411 9.26 9.64 -6.06
C ALA A 411 8.84 11.04 -6.53
N ALA A 412 8.41 11.93 -5.61
CA ALA A 412 8.14 13.33 -5.91
C ALA A 412 9.40 14.07 -6.41
N SER A 413 10.55 13.86 -5.78
CA SER A 413 11.82 14.54 -6.14
C SER A 413 12.37 14.19 -7.53
N LEU A 414 11.80 13.19 -8.22
CA LEU A 414 12.12 12.85 -9.60
C LEU A 414 11.30 13.65 -10.62
N ARG A 415 10.40 14.52 -10.15
CA ARG A 415 9.58 15.40 -10.99
C ARG A 415 10.25 16.76 -11.09
N ASN A 416 10.00 17.45 -12.20
CA ASN A 416 10.48 18.81 -12.40
C ASN A 416 9.30 19.77 -12.20
N ALA A 417 9.40 20.65 -11.20
CA ALA A 417 8.41 21.68 -10.89
C ALA A 417 8.15 22.63 -12.06
N GLU A 418 9.16 22.95 -12.88
CA GLU A 418 9.03 23.76 -14.11
C GLU A 418 8.09 23.11 -15.13
N LEU A 419 7.90 21.80 -15.01
CA LEU A 419 7.01 21.05 -15.87
C LEU A 419 5.55 21.05 -15.38
N ALA A 420 5.29 21.55 -14.18
CA ALA A 420 3.94 21.70 -13.68
C ALA A 420 3.17 22.74 -14.50
N THR A 421 1.90 22.46 -14.73
CA THR A 421 0.97 23.38 -15.40
C THR A 421 -0.03 24.03 -14.45
N MET A 422 -0.13 23.48 -13.24
CA MET A 422 -1.02 23.93 -12.18
C MET A 422 -0.33 23.71 -10.84
N SER A 423 -0.67 24.54 -9.85
CA SER A 423 -0.14 24.41 -8.50
C SER A 423 -1.12 24.93 -7.45
N TRP A 424 -0.96 24.44 -6.21
CA TRP A 424 -1.71 24.88 -5.03
C TRP A 424 -0.75 25.04 -3.84
N THR A 425 -0.85 26.16 -3.11
CA THR A 425 -0.12 26.37 -1.85
C THR A 425 -1.01 26.08 -0.65
N ASN A 426 -0.45 25.43 0.37
CA ASN A 426 -1.16 25.18 1.63
C ASN A 426 -0.89 26.25 2.71
N GLY A 427 -0.15 27.32 2.38
CA GLY A 427 0.24 28.36 3.33
C GLY A 427 1.30 27.93 4.36
N MET A 428 1.84 26.71 4.23
CA MET A 428 2.89 26.16 5.11
C MET A 428 4.23 26.00 4.37
N GLY A 429 4.44 26.72 3.26
CA GLY A 429 5.65 26.62 2.45
C GLY A 429 5.78 25.29 1.71
N THR A 430 4.67 24.68 1.30
CA THR A 430 4.66 23.50 0.43
C THR A 430 3.68 23.72 -0.70
N ILE A 431 4.15 23.47 -1.92
CA ILE A 431 3.36 23.56 -3.15
C ILE A 431 3.02 22.14 -3.62
N LEU A 432 1.74 21.91 -3.91
CA LEU A 432 1.29 20.76 -4.67
C LEU A 432 1.32 21.14 -6.15
N TYR A 433 2.13 20.45 -6.94
CA TYR A 433 2.23 20.62 -8.38
C TYR A 433 1.35 19.61 -9.11
N ALA A 434 0.85 20.00 -10.29
CA ALA A 434 0.25 19.08 -11.25
C ALA A 434 0.78 19.31 -12.67
N ASP A 435 1.37 18.27 -13.27
CA ASP A 435 1.72 18.23 -14.68
C ASP A 435 0.55 17.64 -15.48
N THR A 436 -0.10 18.50 -16.26
CA THR A 436 -1.20 18.15 -17.16
C THR A 436 -0.76 17.99 -18.61
N ARG A 437 0.52 18.18 -18.92
CA ARG A 437 1.08 18.03 -20.27
C ARG A 437 1.30 16.56 -20.56
N THR A 438 0.21 15.85 -20.77
CA THR A 438 0.27 14.43 -21.12
C THR A 438 0.70 14.31 -22.57
N ASN A 439 1.98 14.06 -22.78
CA ASN A 439 2.55 13.67 -24.07
C ASN A 439 2.10 12.24 -24.47
N ASN A 440 0.79 11.98 -24.48
CA ASN A 440 0.12 10.74 -24.93
C ASN A 440 -0.12 9.65 -23.85
N THR A 441 0.00 9.95 -22.55
CA THR A 441 -0.18 8.95 -21.48
C THR A 441 -1.60 8.90 -20.89
N HIS A 442 -2.44 9.93 -21.09
CA HIS A 442 -3.76 10.08 -20.46
C HIS A 442 -3.74 10.13 -18.92
N TYR A 443 -2.61 10.46 -18.31
CA TYR A 443 -2.47 10.60 -16.86
C TYR A 443 -1.85 11.93 -16.48
N TYR A 444 -2.44 12.60 -15.50
CA TYR A 444 -1.83 13.72 -14.81
C TYR A 444 -1.06 13.22 -13.60
N TYR A 445 0.05 13.91 -13.30
CA TYR A 445 0.91 13.60 -12.19
C TYR A 445 0.80 14.73 -11.18
N MET A 446 0.57 14.38 -9.91
CA MET A 446 0.51 15.31 -8.79
C MET A 446 1.54 14.92 -7.75
N TRP A 447 2.28 15.90 -7.25
CA TRP A 447 3.33 15.70 -6.25
C TRP A 447 3.53 16.97 -5.43
N ALA A 448 3.99 16.83 -4.20
CA ALA A 448 4.20 17.94 -3.28
C ALA A 448 5.70 18.15 -3.04
N GLU A 449 6.14 19.40 -3.11
CA GLU A 449 7.51 19.82 -2.82
C GLU A 449 7.47 21.04 -1.90
N ALA A 450 8.55 21.23 -1.13
CA ALA A 450 8.76 22.49 -0.46
C ALA A 450 8.70 23.61 -1.49
N ASP A 451 7.94 24.65 -1.14
CA ASP A 451 8.08 25.95 -1.79
C ASP A 451 9.55 26.32 -1.61
N GLN A 452 10.33 26.32 -2.69
CA GLN A 452 11.71 26.73 -2.59
C GLN A 452 11.64 28.21 -2.23
N PRO A 453 12.12 28.63 -1.04
CA PRO A 453 12.15 30.04 -0.73
C PRO A 453 12.92 30.71 -1.87
N VAL A 454 12.33 31.78 -2.41
CA VAL A 454 13.00 32.62 -3.40
C VAL A 454 14.39 32.94 -2.85
N PRO A 455 15.47 32.54 -3.56
CA PRO A 455 16.82 32.72 -3.04
C PRO A 455 17.01 34.16 -2.61
N THR A 456 17.37 34.37 -1.34
CA THR A 456 17.65 35.71 -0.84
C THR A 456 18.99 36.19 -1.37
N PHE A 457 19.29 37.49 -1.20
CA PHE A 457 20.65 37.98 -1.43
C PHE A 457 21.67 37.19 -0.61
N SER A 458 21.34 36.81 0.62
CA SER A 458 22.23 35.99 1.47
C SER A 458 22.50 34.62 0.84
N ASP A 459 21.48 33.94 0.34
CA ASP A 459 21.64 32.63 -0.32
C ASP A 459 22.51 32.75 -1.57
N TRP A 460 22.28 33.80 -2.38
CA TRP A 460 23.11 34.12 -3.54
C TRP A 460 24.56 34.39 -3.14
N THR A 461 24.83 35.16 -2.08
CA THR A 461 26.21 35.38 -1.61
C THR A 461 26.87 34.09 -1.13
N ASP A 462 26.12 33.22 -0.45
CA ASP A 462 26.62 31.93 0.04
C ASP A 462 26.97 30.99 -1.11
N ASP A 463 26.16 30.95 -2.18
CA ASP A 463 26.40 30.15 -3.38
C ASP A 463 27.69 30.55 -4.12
N TYR A 464 28.03 31.84 -4.11
CA TYR A 464 29.30 32.35 -4.65
C TYR A 464 30.47 32.25 -3.65
N GLY A 465 30.24 31.71 -2.44
CA GLY A 465 31.28 31.56 -1.43
C GLY A 465 31.81 32.90 -0.90
N MET A 466 31.00 33.95 -0.98
CA MET A 466 31.32 35.27 -0.46
C MET A 466 31.41 35.22 1.07
N THR A 467 32.47 35.77 1.64
CA THR A 467 32.69 35.70 3.10
C THR A 467 31.91 36.78 3.85
N ASN A 468 31.66 36.53 5.14
CA ASN A 468 30.75 37.26 6.05
C ASN A 468 31.19 38.71 6.37
N SER A 469 31.17 39.57 5.36
CA SER A 469 31.21 41.03 5.48
C SER A 469 30.74 41.77 4.22
N ASN A 470 30.22 41.05 3.22
CA ASN A 470 29.78 41.65 1.97
C ASN A 470 28.34 42.15 2.12
N THR A 471 28.17 43.44 1.85
CA THR A 471 26.90 44.16 1.84
C THR A 471 26.49 44.44 0.40
N TYR A 472 25.27 44.93 0.23
CA TYR A 472 24.73 45.39 -1.06
C TYR A 472 25.64 46.37 -1.81
N ALA A 473 26.34 47.24 -1.08
CA ALA A 473 27.14 48.33 -1.65
C ALA A 473 28.63 47.98 -1.84
N ASP A 474 29.03 46.75 -1.49
CA ASP A 474 30.39 46.29 -1.72
C ASP A 474 30.53 45.80 -3.16
N ASP A 475 31.74 45.91 -3.68
CA ASP A 475 32.19 45.39 -4.98
C ASP A 475 33.21 44.28 -4.66
N TYR A 476 32.75 43.02 -4.66
CA TYR A 476 33.51 41.93 -4.06
C TYR A 476 34.75 41.55 -4.88
N ASP A 477 34.70 41.65 -6.20
CA ASP A 477 35.77 41.28 -7.12
C ASP A 477 36.50 42.46 -7.76
N GLY A 478 36.03 43.69 -7.54
CA GLY A 478 36.67 44.93 -7.97
C GLY A 478 36.35 45.33 -9.41
N ASP A 479 35.25 44.86 -9.98
CA ASP A 479 34.85 45.14 -11.37
C ASP A 479 34.07 46.46 -11.54
N LEU A 480 33.79 47.17 -10.44
CA LEU A 480 33.03 48.42 -10.33
C LEU A 480 31.50 48.27 -10.31
N LEU A 481 30.95 47.06 -10.29
CA LEU A 481 29.56 46.81 -9.93
C LEU A 481 29.45 46.49 -8.44
N ASP A 482 28.41 47.00 -7.80
CA ASP A 482 28.10 46.58 -6.44
C ASP A 482 27.33 45.26 -6.45
N ASN A 483 27.42 44.52 -5.35
CA ASN A 483 26.81 43.19 -5.23
C ASN A 483 25.29 43.25 -5.43
N LEU A 484 24.63 44.37 -5.11
CA LEU A 484 23.19 44.54 -5.35
C LEU A 484 22.90 44.58 -6.86
N ALA A 485 23.66 45.35 -7.63
CA ALA A 485 23.53 45.40 -9.08
C ALA A 485 23.81 44.04 -9.71
N GLU A 486 24.83 43.32 -9.24
CA GLU A 486 25.11 41.97 -9.71
C GLU A 486 23.98 40.99 -9.38
N TYR A 487 23.53 40.96 -8.12
CA TYR A 487 22.41 40.11 -7.70
C TYR A 487 21.15 40.39 -8.53
N ALA A 488 20.82 41.67 -8.74
CA ALA A 488 19.60 42.08 -9.43
C ALA A 488 19.65 41.88 -10.95
N LEU A 489 20.84 41.94 -11.57
CA LEU A 489 21.00 41.86 -13.03
C LEU A 489 21.56 40.50 -13.53
N GLY A 490 21.90 39.60 -12.60
CA GLY A 490 22.40 38.26 -12.89
C GLY A 490 23.91 38.17 -13.06
N GLY A 491 24.66 39.03 -12.37
CA GLY A 491 26.12 39.06 -12.34
C GLY A 491 26.75 37.97 -11.48
N ASN A 492 28.08 37.89 -11.58
CA ASN A 492 28.90 36.94 -10.84
C ASN A 492 29.92 37.72 -9.99
N PRO A 493 29.70 37.81 -8.67
CA PRO A 493 30.48 38.67 -7.79
C PRO A 493 31.91 38.20 -7.56
N THR A 494 32.30 37.08 -8.16
CA THR A 494 33.66 36.51 -8.07
C THR A 494 34.45 36.67 -9.36
N ASN A 495 33.85 37.28 -10.37
CA ASN A 495 34.44 37.51 -11.67
C ASN A 495 34.79 38.99 -11.82
N GLY A 496 36.04 39.35 -11.51
CA GLY A 496 36.57 40.73 -11.57
C GLY A 496 36.63 41.38 -12.97
N PHE A 497 35.77 40.95 -13.90
CA PHE A 497 35.44 41.56 -15.15
C PHE A 497 33.92 41.71 -15.27
N VAL A 498 33.48 42.94 -15.51
CA VAL A 498 32.07 43.22 -15.83
C VAL A 498 31.61 42.40 -17.04
N GLU A 499 30.65 41.52 -16.80
CA GLU A 499 30.07 40.71 -17.86
C GLU A 499 29.22 41.58 -18.79
N GLY A 500 29.62 41.70 -20.06
CA GLY A 500 28.89 42.56 -21.00
C GLY A 500 27.41 42.19 -21.20
N GLY A 501 26.99 40.99 -20.77
CA GLY A 501 25.61 40.52 -20.85
C GLY A 501 24.70 40.93 -19.69
N ILE A 502 25.23 41.46 -18.59
CA ILE A 502 24.43 41.92 -17.43
C ILE A 502 24.26 43.45 -17.42
N LEU A 503 25.14 44.17 -18.10
CA LEU A 503 25.04 45.62 -18.21
C LEU A 503 23.83 46.02 -19.06
N PRO A 504 23.11 47.09 -18.67
CA PRO A 504 22.08 47.65 -19.52
C PRO A 504 22.61 48.03 -20.91
N ALA A 505 21.90 47.59 -21.94
CA ALA A 505 22.17 47.95 -23.33
C ALA A 505 21.29 49.12 -23.75
N PHE A 506 21.78 49.91 -24.70
CA PHE A 506 21.00 51.01 -25.26
C PHE A 506 21.19 51.16 -26.75
N GLU A 507 20.13 51.59 -27.43
CA GLU A 507 20.16 51.95 -28.84
C GLU A 507 19.24 53.12 -29.13
N THR A 508 19.51 53.82 -30.23
CA THR A 508 18.60 54.85 -30.75
C THR A 508 18.00 54.39 -32.06
N LEU A 509 16.67 54.50 -32.17
CA LEU A 509 15.92 54.08 -33.35
C LEU A 509 14.87 55.13 -33.69
N ASP A 510 14.70 55.39 -34.98
CA ASP A 510 13.57 56.16 -35.50
C ASP A 510 12.37 55.21 -35.64
N ASP A 511 11.34 55.41 -34.82
CA ASP A 511 10.07 54.68 -34.90
C ASP A 511 8.94 55.69 -35.11
N GLY A 512 8.37 55.69 -36.31
CA GLY A 512 7.23 56.54 -36.65
C GLY A 512 7.55 58.04 -36.68
N SER A 513 8.76 58.45 -37.09
CA SER A 513 9.25 59.84 -37.17
C SER A 513 9.62 60.51 -35.83
N THR A 514 9.63 59.74 -34.75
CA THR A 514 10.19 60.13 -33.45
C THR A 514 11.45 59.33 -33.19
N ASN A 515 12.53 60.01 -32.79
CA ASN A 515 13.74 59.34 -32.32
C ASN A 515 13.50 58.84 -30.89
N TRP A 516 13.66 57.54 -30.69
CA TRP A 516 13.55 56.89 -29.38
C TRP A 516 14.92 56.44 -28.90
N PHE A 517 15.15 56.59 -27.59
CA PHE A 517 16.24 55.96 -26.87
C PHE A 517 15.68 54.73 -26.16
N TYR A 518 16.16 53.55 -26.55
CA TYR A 518 15.80 52.28 -25.92
C TYR A 518 16.83 51.95 -24.86
N TYR A 519 16.36 51.62 -23.66
CA TYR A 519 17.16 51.20 -22.53
C TYR A 519 16.71 49.82 -22.09
N VAL A 520 17.59 48.84 -22.21
CA VAL A 520 17.30 47.41 -22.03
C VAL A 520 18.13 46.88 -20.87
N TYR A 521 17.51 46.26 -19.88
CA TYR A 521 18.20 45.67 -18.73
C TYR A 521 17.61 44.31 -18.36
N ASN A 522 18.37 43.52 -17.58
CA ASN A 522 17.91 42.24 -17.06
C ASN A 522 17.20 42.45 -15.73
N ARG A 523 16.21 41.62 -15.44
CA ARG A 523 15.49 41.66 -14.17
C ARG A 523 15.09 40.26 -13.75
N HIS A 524 15.15 39.98 -12.45
CA HIS A 524 14.55 38.78 -11.87
C HIS A 524 13.06 38.66 -12.20
N THR A 525 12.62 37.51 -12.67
CA THR A 525 11.19 37.25 -12.96
C THR A 525 10.32 37.26 -11.68
N ASP A 526 10.93 36.99 -10.53
CA ASP A 526 10.36 36.99 -9.18
C ASP A 526 10.80 38.22 -8.36
N TYR A 527 11.18 39.32 -9.02
CA TYR A 527 11.80 40.47 -8.35
C TYR A 527 10.99 41.05 -7.17
N VAL A 528 9.65 41.00 -7.22
CA VAL A 528 8.79 41.46 -6.12
C VAL A 528 8.95 40.58 -4.89
N ASP A 529 9.07 39.26 -5.07
CA ASP A 529 9.25 38.29 -3.99
C ASP A 529 10.67 38.39 -3.38
N ARG A 530 11.64 38.86 -4.17
CA ARG A 530 12.99 39.24 -3.73
C ARG A 530 13.06 40.60 -3.05
N SER A 531 11.94 41.30 -2.91
CA SER A 531 11.87 42.70 -2.45
C SER A 531 12.72 43.66 -3.29
N LEU A 532 12.98 43.35 -4.55
CA LEU A 532 13.68 44.22 -5.48
C LEU A 532 12.69 45.19 -6.15
N ALA A 533 13.18 46.36 -6.52
CA ALA A 533 12.48 47.31 -7.37
C ALA A 533 13.46 47.92 -8.39
N TYR A 534 12.94 48.25 -9.58
CA TYR A 534 13.70 48.74 -10.72
C TYR A 534 13.01 49.98 -11.27
N ASP A 535 13.71 51.11 -11.23
CA ASP A 535 13.22 52.38 -11.77
C ASP A 535 14.20 52.91 -12.81
N VAL A 536 13.71 53.12 -14.03
CA VAL A 536 14.46 53.84 -15.06
C VAL A 536 14.19 55.33 -14.88
N LEU A 537 15.24 56.08 -14.55
CA LEU A 537 15.17 57.52 -14.30
C LEU A 537 15.86 58.27 -15.43
N ASN A 538 15.28 59.41 -15.83
CA ASN A 538 15.79 60.28 -16.86
C ASN A 538 15.97 61.72 -16.37
N VAL A 539 16.91 62.43 -16.99
CA VAL A 539 17.11 63.86 -16.77
C VAL A 539 17.69 64.51 -18.03
N ASP A 540 17.27 65.73 -18.34
CA ASP A 540 17.75 66.50 -19.50
C ASP A 540 19.14 67.15 -19.27
N ASN A 541 19.53 67.29 -17.99
CA ASN A 541 20.75 67.95 -17.56
C ASN A 541 21.29 67.37 -16.25
N LEU A 542 22.46 66.70 -16.32
CA LEU A 542 23.15 66.13 -15.15
C LEU A 542 23.54 67.15 -14.06
N VAL A 543 23.58 68.45 -14.36
CA VAL A 543 24.02 69.50 -13.42
C VAL A 543 22.84 70.11 -12.65
N SER A 544 21.66 70.22 -13.27
CA SER A 544 20.56 71.03 -12.71
C SER A 544 19.15 70.45 -12.88
N GLY A 545 19.00 69.30 -13.55
CA GLY A 545 17.70 68.65 -13.70
C GLY A 545 17.32 67.81 -12.49
N THR A 546 16.06 67.42 -12.43
CA THR A 546 15.54 66.45 -11.45
C THR A 546 15.37 65.13 -12.17
N TRP A 547 15.93 64.06 -11.61
CA TRP A 547 15.66 62.70 -12.11
C TRP A 547 14.19 62.38 -11.95
N THR A 548 13.53 62.02 -13.05
CA THR A 548 12.12 61.60 -13.07
C THR A 548 12.00 60.24 -13.74
N ASN A 549 10.96 59.49 -13.42
CA ASN A 549 10.58 58.26 -14.12
C ASN A 549 9.64 58.55 -15.31
N ASP A 550 9.82 59.69 -15.97
CA ASP A 550 8.98 60.12 -17.10
C ASP A 550 9.46 59.44 -18.39
N TYR A 551 9.07 58.17 -18.56
CA TYR A 551 9.25 57.40 -19.79
C TYR A 551 7.92 56.83 -20.26
N GLU A 552 7.78 56.62 -21.58
CA GLU A 552 6.45 56.51 -22.17
C GLU A 552 5.77 55.15 -21.94
N LEU A 553 6.53 54.09 -21.67
CA LEU A 553 6.11 52.79 -21.10
C LEU A 553 7.31 51.81 -21.14
N ALA A 554 7.29 50.73 -20.36
CA ALA A 554 8.04 49.51 -20.71
C ALA A 554 7.37 48.90 -21.96
N VAL A 555 8.09 48.87 -23.09
CA VAL A 555 7.53 48.57 -24.42
C VAL A 555 7.59 47.08 -24.74
N GLY A 556 8.36 46.32 -23.97
CA GLY A 556 8.46 44.88 -24.09
C GLY A 556 9.10 44.26 -22.85
N ILE A 557 8.54 43.11 -22.46
CA ILE A 557 9.16 42.15 -21.57
C ILE A 557 9.43 40.92 -22.46
N SER A 558 10.68 40.49 -22.56
CA SER A 558 11.00 39.27 -23.30
C SER A 558 10.61 38.05 -22.48
N ALA A 559 10.43 36.90 -23.13
CA ALA A 559 10.43 35.62 -22.41
C ALA A 559 11.75 35.47 -21.63
N PRO A 560 11.78 34.62 -20.58
CA PRO A 560 12.99 34.35 -19.82
C PRO A 560 14.17 33.93 -20.69
N PHE A 561 15.40 34.24 -20.26
CA PHE A 561 16.58 33.89 -21.03
C PHE A 561 16.73 32.36 -21.16
N THR A 562 17.18 31.90 -22.33
CA THR A 562 17.62 30.50 -22.53
C THR A 562 19.14 30.37 -22.55
N GLY A 563 19.84 31.41 -22.08
CA GLY A 563 21.29 31.57 -22.11
C GLY A 563 21.95 31.31 -20.75
N SER A 564 23.13 31.90 -20.51
CA SER A 564 23.90 31.72 -19.27
C SER A 564 23.21 32.24 -18.00
N LEU A 565 22.24 33.14 -18.14
CA LEU A 565 21.45 33.68 -17.03
C LEU A 565 20.28 32.77 -16.59
N GLY A 566 19.97 31.72 -17.36
CA GLY A 566 18.83 30.86 -17.05
C GLY A 566 17.46 31.55 -17.17
N ASP A 567 16.42 30.86 -16.73
CA ASP A 567 15.03 31.32 -16.76
C ASP A 567 14.63 32.19 -15.56
N GLU A 568 15.56 32.42 -14.62
CA GLU A 568 15.37 33.32 -13.47
C GLU A 568 15.26 34.79 -13.90
N PHE A 569 15.83 35.16 -15.05
CA PHE A 569 15.87 36.53 -15.55
C PHE A 569 15.04 36.72 -16.82
N GLU A 570 14.46 37.91 -16.95
CA GLU A 570 13.83 38.45 -18.15
C GLU A 570 14.52 39.75 -18.60
N SER A 571 14.31 40.15 -19.86
CA SER A 571 14.78 41.44 -20.38
C SER A 571 13.63 42.45 -20.39
N VAL A 572 13.86 43.62 -19.79
CA VAL A 572 12.92 44.73 -19.75
C VAL A 572 13.43 45.84 -20.67
N THR A 573 12.58 46.27 -21.61
CA THR A 573 12.89 47.36 -22.55
C THR A 573 12.06 48.60 -22.27
N ASN A 574 12.72 49.70 -21.93
CA ASN A 574 12.11 51.02 -21.77
C ASN A 574 12.39 51.86 -23.01
N ARG A 575 11.39 52.62 -23.49
CA ARG A 575 11.60 53.64 -24.53
C ARG A 575 11.45 55.05 -23.95
N ILE A 576 12.35 55.93 -24.36
CA ILE A 576 12.42 57.31 -23.91
C ILE A 576 12.38 58.20 -25.15
N SER A 577 11.44 59.15 -25.20
CA SER A 577 11.27 60.03 -26.37
C SER A 577 12.37 61.08 -26.37
N MET A 578 13.11 61.18 -27.47
CA MET A 578 14.07 62.26 -27.68
C MET A 578 13.43 63.48 -28.37
N GLU A 579 12.10 63.49 -28.56
CA GLU A 579 11.41 64.60 -29.24
C GLU A 579 11.50 65.89 -28.44
N GLY A 580 12.00 66.95 -29.07
CA GLY A 580 12.14 68.26 -28.43
C GLY A 580 13.28 68.37 -27.41
N GLN A 581 14.00 67.28 -27.15
CA GLN A 581 15.14 67.23 -26.24
C GLN A 581 16.46 67.39 -27.02
N SER A 582 17.37 68.21 -26.51
CA SER A 582 18.73 68.34 -27.07
C SER A 582 19.72 67.32 -26.50
N ALA A 583 19.41 66.78 -25.32
CA ALA A 583 20.14 65.74 -24.61
C ALA A 583 19.19 65.11 -23.58
N GLU A 584 19.42 63.84 -23.27
CA GLU A 584 18.75 63.09 -22.21
C GLU A 584 19.80 62.16 -21.59
N PHE A 585 19.74 61.98 -20.29
CA PHE A 585 20.58 61.06 -19.53
C PHE A 585 19.68 60.08 -18.80
N THR A 586 20.06 58.80 -18.80
CA THR A 586 19.26 57.73 -18.21
C THR A 586 20.11 56.95 -17.22
N GLN A 587 19.49 56.53 -16.11
CA GLN A 587 20.06 55.58 -15.17
C GLN A 587 19.02 54.54 -14.75
N LEU A 588 19.48 53.37 -14.36
CA LEU A 588 18.68 52.35 -13.68
C LEU A 588 18.93 52.47 -12.18
N GLU A 589 17.89 52.70 -11.41
CA GLU A 589 17.92 52.64 -9.96
C GLU A 589 17.37 51.28 -9.51
N ILE A 590 18.21 50.52 -8.81
CA ILE A 590 17.86 49.22 -8.23
C ILE A 590 17.76 49.42 -6.73
N MET A 591 16.62 49.02 -6.16
CA MET A 591 16.36 49.11 -4.73
C MET A 591 16.04 47.72 -4.18
N ILE A 592 16.40 47.50 -2.92
CA ILE A 592 15.96 46.33 -2.16
C ILE A 592 15.32 46.78 -0.85
N SER A 593 14.16 46.23 -0.51
CA SER A 593 13.48 46.49 0.77
C SER A 593 13.53 45.27 1.67
N GLU A 594 14.47 45.26 2.61
CA GLU A 594 14.52 44.25 3.68
C GLU A 594 13.56 44.56 4.83
#